data_AF-A0A535MX80-F1
#
_entry.id   AF-A0A535MX80-F1
#
_cell.length_a   1.000
_cell.length_b   1.000
_cell.length_c   1.000
_cell.angle_alpha   90.00
_cell.angle_beta   90.00
_cell.angle_gamma   90.00
#
_symmetry.space_group_name_H-M   'P 1'
#
loop_
_entity.id
_entity.type
_entity.pdbx_description
1 polymer ?
#
loop_
_entity_poly.entity_id
_entity_poly.type
_entity_poly.pdbx_seq_one_letter_code
_entity_poly.pdbx_strand_id
1 'polypeptide(L)' 'MAQIGYAAMLEQFHPRELVDFCEKAEAAGFSGVMAADHVQPWTPQQG' A
#
# COMPACT_ATOMS: atom_id res chain seq x y z
N MET A 1 0.34 -9.00 -22.39
CA MET A 1 1.01 -7.91 -21.62
C MET A 1 0.90 -8.23 -20.14
N ALA A 2 1.93 -7.94 -19.36
CA ALA A 2 1.88 -8.09 -17.90
C ALA A 2 1.15 -6.90 -17.27
N GLN A 3 0.39 -7.13 -16.20
CA GLN A 3 -0.17 -6.08 -15.35
C GLN A 3 0.80 -5.79 -14.21
N ILE A 4 1.01 -4.51 -13.90
CA ILE A 4 1.88 -4.08 -12.81
C ILE A 4 1.03 -3.31 -11.81
N GLY A 5 0.94 -3.80 -10.58
CA GLY A 5 0.18 -3.18 -9.49
C GLY A 5 1.09 -2.65 -8.37
N TYR A 6 0.55 -1.77 -7.54
CA TYR A 6 1.22 -1.24 -6.35
C TYR A 6 0.76 -2.01 -5.10
N ALA A 7 1.69 -2.37 -4.22
CA ALA A 7 1.37 -2.96 -2.92
C ALA A 7 1.52 -1.89 -1.83
N ALA A 8 0.40 -1.51 -1.19
CA ALA A 8 0.37 -0.57 -0.10
C ALA A 8 0.87 -1.24 1.20
N MET A 9 1.99 -0.75 1.72
CA MET A 9 2.66 -1.31 2.90
C MET A 9 2.07 -0.72 4.19
N LEU A 10 0.89 -1.22 4.59
CA LEU A 10 0.14 -0.80 5.77
C LEU A 10 0.92 -0.92 7.09
N GLU A 11 1.96 -1.76 7.10
CA GLU A 11 2.79 -2.02 8.26
C GLU A 11 4.09 -1.19 8.26
N GLN A 12 4.31 -0.33 7.26
CA GLN A 12 5.48 0.55 7.18
C GLN A 12 5.14 2.03 7.22
N PHE A 13 3.96 2.42 6.73
CA PHE A 13 3.56 3.82 6.60
C PHE A 13 2.22 4.08 7.26
N HIS A 14 2.01 5.32 7.70
CA HIS A 14 0.73 5.69 8.29
C HIS A 14 -0.39 5.57 7.22
N PRO A 15 -1.60 5.07 7.56
CA PRO A 15 -2.67 4.85 6.58
C PRO A 15 -3.03 6.07 5.74
N ARG A 16 -2.93 7.27 6.32
CA ARG A 16 -3.16 8.54 5.59
C ARG A 16 -2.10 8.80 4.51
N GLU A 17 -0.83 8.49 4.77
CA GLU A 17 0.24 8.66 3.77
C GLU A 17 0.08 7.66 2.62
N LEU A 18 -0.44 6.47 2.92
CA LEU A 18 -0.69 5.45 1.90
C LEU A 18 -1.78 5.85 0.91
N VAL A 19 -2.77 6.66 1.31
CA VAL A 19 -3.74 7.21 0.37
C VAL A 19 -3.04 8.03 -0.71
N ASP A 20 -2.14 8.94 -0.31
CA ASP A 20 -1.36 9.75 -1.25
C ASP A 20 -0.46 8.89 -2.15
N PHE A 21 0.06 7.77 -1.64
CA PHE A 21 0.88 6.85 -2.45
C PHE A 21 0.04 6.07 -3.46
N CYS A 22 -1.17 5.65 -3.09
CA CYS A 22 -2.11 5.01 -3.98
C CYS A 22 -2.52 5.94 -5.14
N GLU A 23 -2.81 7.22 -4.84
CA GLU A 23 -3.10 8.23 -5.86
C GLU A 23 -1.92 8.42 -6.82
N LYS A 24 -0.69 8.48 -6.29
CA LYS A 24 0.53 8.56 -7.12
C LYS A 24 0.75 7.31 -7.96
N ALA A 25 0.43 6.13 -7.44
CA ALA A 25 0.53 4.88 -8.19
C ALA A 25 -0.46 4.86 -9.37
N GLU A 26 -1.71 5.29 -9.15
CA GLU A 26 -2.67 5.44 -10.24
C GLU A 26 -2.18 6.43 -11.29
N ALA A 27 -1.71 7.62 -10.87
CA ALA A 27 -1.17 8.64 -11.76
C ALA A 27 0.07 8.17 -12.55
N ALA A 28 0.85 7.24 -12.00
CA ALA A 28 2.03 6.63 -12.64
C ALA A 28 1.68 5.46 -13.59
N GLY A 29 0.40 5.09 -13.71
CA GLY A 29 -0.06 4.04 -14.64
C GLY A 29 -0.04 2.62 -14.07
N PHE A 30 0.06 2.45 -12.74
CA PHE A 30 -0.13 1.15 -12.13
C PHE A 30 -1.59 0.68 -12.33
N SER A 31 -1.75 -0.61 -12.60
CA SER A 31 -3.04 -1.20 -12.98
C SER A 31 -3.98 -1.49 -11.80
N GLY A 32 -3.53 -1.26 -10.56
CA GLY A 32 -4.30 -1.47 -9.35
C GLY A 32 -3.45 -1.39 -8.08
N VAL A 33 -4.13 -1.45 -6.94
CA VAL A 33 -3.53 -1.42 -5.59
C VAL A 33 -3.92 -2.67 -4.82
N MET A 34 -2.96 -3.28 -4.13
CA MET A 34 -3.14 -4.38 -3.19
C MET A 34 -2.79 -3.89 -1.79
N ALA A 35 -3.57 -4.27 -0.79
CA ALA A 35 -3.33 -3.97 0.61
C ALA A 35 -3.50 -5.25 1.44
N ALA A 36 -2.59 -5.51 2.37
CA ALA A 36 -2.68 -6.65 3.26
C ALA A 36 -3.56 -6.30 4.47
N ASP A 37 -4.57 -7.13 4.74
CA ASP A 37 -5.49 -6.91 5.86
C ASP A 37 -4.97 -7.64 7.10
N HIS A 38 -4.37 -6.88 8.03
CA HIS A 38 -3.90 -7.40 9.30
C HIS A 38 -4.57 -6.68 10.47
N VAL A 39 -5.01 -7.47 11.43
CA VAL A 39 -5.56 -6.95 12.71
C VAL A 39 -4.43 -6.59 13.68
N GLN A 40 -3.28 -7.27 13.60
CA GLN A 40 -2.12 -7.08 14.48
C GLN A 40 -0.90 -6.78 13.63
N PRO A 41 0.03 -5.93 14.10
CA PRO A 41 1.27 -5.70 13.40
C PRO A 41 2.14 -6.96 13.40
N TRP A 42 2.97 -7.12 12.37
CA TRP A 42 3.92 -8.24 12.31
C TRP A 42 4.98 -8.18 13.40
N THR A 43 5.34 -6.97 13.81
CA THR A 43 6.29 -6.70 14.89
C THR A 43 5.74 -5.63 15.83
N PRO A 44 6.14 -5.62 17.12
CA PRO A 44 5.66 -4.63 18.09
C PRO A 44 5.91 -3.16 17.71
N GLN A 45 6.85 -2.89 16.80
CA GLN A 45 7.25 -1.54 16.38
C GLN A 45 6.33 -0.94 15.30
N GLN A 46 5.43 -1.73 14.71
CA GLN A 46 4.59 -1.32 13.58
C GLN A 46 3.16 -0.93 14.00
N GLY A 47 2.95 -0.56 15.27
CA GLY A 47 1.66 -0.14 15.84
C GLY A 47 1.82 1.02 16.82
#